data_AF-A0A371J6F4-F1
#
_entry.id   AF-A0A371J6F4-F1
#
_cell.length_a   1.000
_cell.length_b   1.000
_cell.length_c   1.000
_cell.angle_alpha   90.00
_cell.angle_beta   90.00
_cell.angle_gamma   90.00
#
_symmetry.space_group_name_H-M   'P 1'
#
loop_
_entity.id
_entity.type
_entity.pdbx_description
1 polymer ?
#
loop_
_entity_poly.entity_id
_entity_poly.type
_entity_poly.pdbx_seq_one_letter_code
_entity_poly.pdbx_strand_id
1 'polypeptide(L)' 'MRSLKEARYRLSLTKLDMAKRLNVSLSTIKKWEQNETHLNTIELIRAAKSYEMTNYELLQYLKLKIEN' A
#
# COMPACT_ATOMS: atom_id res chain seq x y z
N MET A 1 12.04 -5.81 -1.09
CA MET A 1 11.00 -6.67 -0.48
C MET A 1 9.76 -5.79 -0.47
N ARG A 2 8.81 -6.07 -1.37
CA ARG A 2 7.95 -5.04 -1.97
C ARG A 2 6.93 -4.45 -0.99
N SER A 3 7.33 -3.34 -0.37
CA SER A 3 6.43 -2.41 0.33
C SER A 3 5.45 -1.75 -0.67
N LEU A 4 4.34 -1.20 -0.17
CA LEU A 4 3.41 -0.38 -0.98
C LEU A 4 4.16 0.67 -1.82
N LYS A 5 5.23 1.26 -1.25
CA LYS A 5 6.12 2.20 -1.94
C LYS A 5 6.74 1.64 -3.22
N GLU A 6 7.22 0.40 -3.20
CA GLU A 6 7.79 -0.26 -4.37
C GLU A 6 6.72 -0.50 -5.46
N ALA A 7 5.51 -0.92 -5.06
CA ALA A 7 4.39 -1.07 -5.98
C ALA A 7 3.96 0.27 -6.62
N ARG A 8 3.95 1.37 -5.84
CA ARG A 8 3.68 2.71 -6.39
C ARG A 8 4.72 3.15 -7.41
N TYR A 9 6.00 2.91 -7.15
CA TYR A 9 7.07 3.29 -8.09
C TYR A 9 7.00 2.52 -9.40
N ARG A 10 6.61 1.24 -9.37
CA ARG A 10 6.35 0.46 -10.59
C ARG A 10 5.27 1.11 -11.48
N LEU A 11 4.26 1.71 -10.85
CA LEU A 11 3.18 2.40 -11.55
C LEU A 11 3.56 3.84 -11.97
N SER A 12 4.79 4.31 -11.68
CA SER A 12 5.23 5.68 -11.94
C SER A 12 4.34 6.76 -11.31
N LEU A 13 3.68 6.45 -10.19
CA LEU A 13 2.75 7.35 -9.50
C LEU A 13 3.45 8.11 -8.37
N THR A 14 3.09 9.37 -8.16
CA THR A 14 3.47 10.09 -6.94
C THR A 14 2.59 9.66 -5.76
N LYS A 15 3.00 9.95 -4.52
CA LYS A 15 2.14 9.73 -3.34
C LYS A 15 0.82 10.50 -3.44
N LEU A 16 0.82 11.66 -4.10
CA LEU A 16 -0.38 12.46 -4.31
C LEU A 16 -1.33 11.81 -5.32
N ASP A 17 -0.80 11.25 -6.41
CA ASP A 17 -1.61 10.52 -7.39
C ASP A 17 -2.25 9.30 -6.74
N MET A 18 -1.49 8.58 -5.91
CA MET A 18 -2.01 7.44 -5.17
C MET A 18 -3.08 7.85 -4.15
N ALA A 19 -2.89 8.96 -3.44
CA ALA A 19 -3.87 9.50 -2.50
C ALA A 19 -5.19 9.85 -3.22
N LYS A 20 -5.10 10.49 -4.39
CA LYS A 20 -6.26 10.78 -5.25
C LYS A 20 -6.93 9.48 -5.73
N ARG A 21 -6.16 8.50 -6.20
CA ARG A 21 -6.66 7.21 -6.68
C ARG A 21 -7.43 6.44 -5.61
N LEU A 22 -6.99 6.53 -4.36
CA LEU A 22 -7.60 5.85 -3.22
C LEU A 22 -8.64 6.69 -2.48
N ASN A 23 -8.81 7.96 -2.85
CA ASN A 23 -9.62 8.93 -2.12
C ASN A 23 -9.28 8.99 -0.62
N VAL A 24 -7.99 9.15 -0.32
CA VAL A 24 -7.45 9.29 1.04
C VAL A 24 -6.51 10.49 1.11
N SER A 25 -6.14 10.91 2.31
CA SER A 25 -5.18 12.00 2.48
C SER A 25 -3.76 11.59 2.04
N LEU A 26 -2.94 12.56 1.64
CA LEU A 26 -1.51 12.32 1.40
C LEU A 26 -0.78 11.80 2.65
N SER A 27 -1.21 12.23 3.84
CA SER A 27 -0.71 11.74 5.12
C SER A 27 -0.96 10.24 5.28
N THR A 28 -2.15 9.78 4.91
CA THR A 28 -2.53 8.36 4.94
C THR A 28 -1.57 7.52 4.09
N ILE A 29 -1.29 7.94 2.85
CA ILE A 29 -0.34 7.24 1.97
C ILE A 29 1.07 7.22 2.56
N LYS A 30 1.54 8.32 3.15
CA LYS A 30 2.85 8.38 3.81
C LYS A 30 2.95 7.33 4.92
N LYS A 31 1.98 7.32 5.84
CA LYS A 31 1.95 6.38 6.97
C LYS A 31 1.87 4.93 6.51
N TRP A 32 1.05 4.63 5.50
CA TRP A 32 0.94 3.29 4.93
C TRP A 32 2.27 2.82 4.31
N GLU A 33 2.94 3.67 3.53
CA GLU A 33 4.23 3.34 2.93
C GLU A 33 5.38 3.25 3.94
N GLN A 34 5.25 3.91 5.09
CA GLN A 34 6.20 3.88 6.21
C GLN A 34 5.89 2.78 7.23
N ASN A 35 4.84 1.98 7.01
CA ASN A 35 4.37 0.94 7.94
C ASN A 35 3.91 1.47 9.32
N GLU A 36 3.66 2.77 9.46
CA GLU A 36 3.26 3.42 10.71
C GLU A 36 1.80 3.15 11.11
N THR A 37 1.03 2.48 10.25
CA THR A 37 -0.38 2.13 10.52
C THR A 37 -0.69 0.74 10.01
N HIS A 38 -1.57 0.04 10.73
CA HIS A 38 -2.18 -1.20 10.27
C HIS A 38 -3.39 -0.88 9.40
N LEU A 39 -3.35 -1.35 8.15
CA LEU A 39 -4.49 -1.33 7.24
C LEU A 39 -5.50 -2.37 7.73
N ASN A 40 -6.77 -1.98 7.89
CA ASN A 40 -7.81 -2.99 8.06
C ASN A 40 -8.05 -3.76 6.75
N THR A 41 -8.82 -4.86 6.81
CA THR A 41 -9.03 -5.74 5.66
C THR A 41 -9.61 -5.01 4.43
N ILE A 42 -10.54 -4.07 4.63
CA ILE A 42 -11.16 -3.31 3.54
C ILE A 42 -10.14 -2.37 2.90
N GLU A 43 -9.38 -1.65 3.71
CA GLU A 43 -8.34 -0.73 3.23
C GLU A 43 -7.22 -1.49 2.51
N LEU A 44 -6.85 -2.67 3.02
CA LEU A 44 -5.86 -3.54 2.39
C LEU A 44 -6.31 -4.02 1.02
N ILE A 45 -7.57 -4.46 0.87
CA ILE A 45 -8.11 -4.87 -0.43
C ILE A 45 -8.12 -3.70 -1.42
N ARG A 46 -8.52 -2.50 -0.96
CA ARG A 46 -8.50 -1.29 -1.79
C ARG A 46 -7.08 -0.93 -2.21
N ALA A 47 -6.13 -0.94 -1.27
CA ALA A 47 -4.73 -0.68 -1.55
C ALA A 47 -4.17 -1.71 -2.53
N ALA A 48 -4.37 -3.01 -2.29
CA ALA A 48 -3.90 -4.07 -3.18
C ALA A 48 -4.39 -3.88 -4.62
N LYS A 49 -5.67 -3.49 -4.79
CA LYS A 49 -6.23 -3.19 -6.10
C LYS A 49 -5.63 -1.92 -6.72
N SER A 50 -5.55 -0.82 -5.98
CA SER A 50 -5.05 0.47 -6.50
C SER A 50 -3.54 0.49 -6.75
N TYR A 51 -2.78 -0.34 -6.04
CA TYR A 51 -1.35 -0.55 -6.26
C TYR A 51 -1.06 -1.68 -7.25
N GLU A 52 -2.11 -2.31 -7.82
CA GLU A 52 -2.01 -3.41 -8.77
C GLU A 52 -1.05 -4.50 -8.25
N MET A 53 -1.29 -4.88 -6.99
CA MET A 53 -0.49 -5.90 -6.30
C MET A 53 -0.85 -7.28 -6.83
N THR A 54 0.17 -8.08 -7.09
CA THR A 54 -0.02 -9.52 -7.31
C THR A 54 -0.37 -10.23 -6.00
N ASN A 55 -0.95 -11.44 -6.10
CA ASN A 55 -1.18 -12.29 -4.92
C ASN A 55 0.12 -12.53 -4.13
N TYR A 56 1.25 -12.68 -4.83
CA TYR A 56 2.55 -12.83 -4.20
C TYR A 56 2.93 -11.58 -3.38
N GLU A 57 2.76 -10.38 -3.95
CA GLU A 57 3.06 -9.13 -3.24
C GLU A 57 2.17 -8.91 -2.02
N LEU A 58 0.88 -9.26 -2.12
CA LEU A 58 -0.06 -9.20 -1.00
C LEU A 58 0.33 -10.17 0.13
N LEU A 59 0.71 -11.40 -0.21
CA LEU A 59 1.19 -12.38 0.76
C LEU A 59 2.46 -11.90 1.48
N GLN A 60 3.41 -11.30 0.75
CA GLN A 60 4.62 -10.75 1.34
C GLN A 60 4.33 -9.57 2.28
N TYR A 61 3.39 -8.69 1.91
CA TYR A 61 2.93 -7.61 2.78
C TYR A 61 2.34 -8.16 4.10
N LEU A 62 1.49 -9.18 4.01
CA LEU A 62 0.85 -9.79 5.18
C LEU A 62 1.85 -10.48 6.11
N LYS A 63 2.83 -11.22 5.56
CA LYS A 63 3.89 -11.86 6.36
C LYS A 63 4.64 -10.87 7.24
N LEU A 64 5.05 -9.73 6.66
CA LEU A 64 5.73 -8.66 7.39
C LEU A 64 4.91 -8.07 8.55
N LYS A 65 3.57 -8.12 8.47
CA LYS A 65 2.67 -7.55 9.48
C LYS A 65 2.23 -8.54 10.55
N ILE A 66 2.46 -9.84 10.34
CA ILE A 66 2.21 -10.88 11.35
C ILE A 66 3.48 -11.11 12.19
N GLU A 67 4.65 -10.93 11.59
CA GLU A 67 5.95 -11.17 12.24
C GLU A 67 6.48 -9.97 13.06
N ASN A 68 5.87 -8.78 12.94
CA ASN A 68 6.18 -7.56 13.70
C ASN A 68 4.97 -7.10 14.50
#